data_AF-A0A9Q8Q089-F1
#
_entry.id   AF-A0A9Q8Q089-F1
#
_cell.length_a   1.000
_cell.length_b   1.000
_cell.length_c   1.000
_cell.angle_alpha   90.00
_cell.angle_beta   90.00
_cell.angle_gamma   90.00
#
_symmetry.space_group_name_H-M   'P 1'
#
loop_
_entity.id
_entity.type
_entity.pdbx_description
1 polymer ?
#
loop_
_entity_poly.entity_id
_entity_poly.type
_entity_poly.pdbx_seq_one_letter_code
_entity_poly.pdbx_strand_id
1 'polypeptide(L)'
;MTTELTAKEKIRLGLLKLTGNNTAATAKAIKLINDDQLEYELFVQLWNSNNGNFDNGSVDTLTKVDSVYQRVQETKKTLFNDEVAE
;
A
#
# COMPACT_ATOMS: atom_id res chain seq x y z
N MET A 1 -20.55 -23.62 8.37
CA MET A 1 -20.58 -22.30 7.72
C MET A 1 -19.18 -21.72 7.81
N THR A 2 -18.52 -21.50 6.68
CA THR A 2 -17.29 -20.72 6.62
C THR A 2 -17.67 -19.25 6.62
N THR A 3 -17.31 -18.53 7.68
CA THR A 3 -17.51 -17.08 7.77
C THR A 3 -16.59 -16.43 6.74
N GLU A 4 -17.17 -15.81 5.71
CA GLU A 4 -16.37 -15.08 4.73
C GLU A 4 -15.81 -13.81 5.38
N LEU A 5 -14.56 -13.47 5.04
CA LEU A 5 -13.92 -12.24 5.50
C LEU A 5 -14.61 -11.01 4.90
N THR A 6 -14.79 -9.98 5.73
CA THR A 6 -15.21 -8.65 5.28
C THR A 6 -14.17 -8.01 4.37
N ALA A 7 -14.57 -7.00 3.60
CA ALA A 7 -13.65 -6.26 2.72
C ALA A 7 -12.45 -5.66 3.49
N LYS A 8 -12.69 -5.06 4.66
CA LYS A 8 -11.63 -4.51 5.52
C LYS A 8 -10.68 -5.59 6.02
N GLU A 9 -11.18 -6.75 6.42
CA GLU A 9 -10.35 -7.87 6.86
C GLU A 9 -9.47 -8.40 5.72
N LYS A 10 -10.02 -8.49 4.50
CA LYS A 10 -9.26 -8.88 3.30
C LYS A 10 -8.10 -7.91 3.03
N ILE A 11 -8.34 -6.59 3.10
CA ILE A 11 -7.30 -5.55 2.94
C ILE A 11 -6.21 -5.71 4.00
N ARG A 12 -6.59 -5.78 5.29
CA ARG A 12 -5.64 -5.84 6.40
C ARG A 12 -4.79 -7.11 6.37
N LEU A 13 -5.37 -8.26 6.03
CA LEU A 13 -4.64 -9.51 5.84
C LEU A 13 -3.71 -9.45 4.62
N GLY A 14 -4.15 -8.80 3.54
CA GLY A 14 -3.31 -8.52 2.38
C GLY A 14 -2.07 -7.71 2.73
N LEU A 15 -2.22 -6.62 3.49
CA LEU A 15 -1.12 -5.79 3.97
C LEU A 15 -0.18 -6.55 4.92
N LEU A 16 -0.72 -7.38 5.81
CA LEU A 16 0.08 -8.21 6.71
C LEU A 16 0.99 -9.16 5.92
N LYS A 17 0.44 -9.80 4.89
CA LYS A 17 1.22 -10.66 3.99
C LYS A 17 2.28 -9.86 3.23
N LEU A 18 1.92 -8.70 2.71
CA LEU A 18 2.78 -7.85 1.88
C LEU A 18 4.01 -7.33 2.66
N THR A 19 3.80 -6.99 3.92
CA THR A 19 4.87 -6.51 4.83
C THR A 19 5.64 -7.63 5.52
N GLY A 20 5.48 -8.89 5.08
CA GLY A 20 6.22 -10.03 5.65
C GLY A 20 5.87 -10.31 7.11
N ASN A 21 4.60 -10.14 7.50
CA ASN A 21 4.09 -10.26 8.87
C ASN A 21 4.67 -9.23 9.86
N ASN A 22 5.29 -8.15 9.38
CA ASN A 22 5.72 -7.05 10.24
C ASN A 22 4.50 -6.24 10.70
N THR A 23 4.06 -6.47 11.94
CA THR A 23 2.84 -5.87 12.50
C THR A 23 2.93 -4.35 12.63
N ALA A 24 4.11 -3.78 12.89
CA ALA A 24 4.31 -2.34 12.97
C ALA A 24 4.20 -1.67 11.59
N ALA A 25 4.83 -2.25 10.57
CA ALA A 25 4.69 -1.80 9.18
C ALA A 25 3.24 -1.95 8.68
N THR A 26 2.59 -3.06 9.04
CA THR A 26 1.17 -3.31 8.70
C THR A 26 0.27 -2.25 9.30
N ALA A 27 0.39 -1.98 10.61
CA ALA A 27 -0.43 -0.98 11.29
C ALA A 27 -0.25 0.41 10.67
N LYS A 28 0.98 0.75 10.28
CA LYS A 28 1.28 2.00 9.58
C LYS A 28 0.61 2.07 8.20
N ALA A 29 0.73 1.01 7.41
CA ALA A 29 0.10 0.93 6.10
C ALA A 29 -1.43 1.07 6.22
N ILE A 30 -2.06 0.35 7.16
CA ILE A 30 -3.51 0.45 7.46
C ILE A 30 -3.90 1.90 7.79
N LYS A 31 -3.12 2.59 8.63
CA LYS A 31 -3.39 3.99 9.01
C LYS A 31 -3.30 4.94 7.80
N LEU A 32 -2.32 4.73 6.93
CA LEU A 32 -2.10 5.57 5.77
C LEU A 32 -3.20 5.38 4.72
N ILE A 33 -3.50 4.14 4.35
CA ILE A 33 -4.51 3.85 3.31
C ILE A 33 -5.96 3.86 3.83
N ASN A 34 -6.15 3.83 5.15
CA ASN A 34 -7.44 3.90 5.84
C ASN A 34 -8.47 2.84 5.37
N ASP A 35 -8.03 1.61 5.09
CA ASP A 35 -8.83 0.54 4.50
C ASP A 35 -9.54 0.94 3.17
N ASP A 36 -9.04 1.94 2.44
CA ASP A 36 -9.54 2.33 1.12
C ASP A 36 -9.13 1.29 0.06
N GLN A 37 -10.10 0.84 -0.73
CA GLN A 37 -9.87 -0.22 -1.71
C GLN A 37 -8.95 0.24 -2.84
N LEU A 38 -9.10 1.47 -3.35
CA LEU A 38 -8.27 1.96 -4.46
C LEU A 38 -6.83 2.15 -4.00
N GLU A 39 -6.63 2.77 -2.83
CA GLU A 39 -5.29 2.96 -2.27
C GLU A 39 -4.62 1.63 -1.91
N TYR A 40 -5.38 0.62 -1.45
CA TYR A 40 -4.86 -0.73 -1.25
C TYR A 40 -4.32 -1.35 -2.55
N GLU A 41 -5.10 -1.32 -3.64
CA GLU A 41 -4.69 -1.89 -4.92
C GLU A 41 -3.42 -1.19 -5.47
N LEU A 42 -3.39 0.14 -5.41
CA LEU A 42 -2.22 0.92 -5.79
C LEU A 42 -1.00 0.59 -4.92
N PHE A 43 -1.20 0.45 -3.61
CA PHE A 43 -0.14 0.11 -2.67
C PHE A 43 0.46 -1.27 -2.98
N VAL A 44 -0.36 -2.28 -3.23
CA VAL A 44 0.07 -3.64 -3.59
C VAL A 44 0.87 -3.64 -4.90
N GLN A 45 0.40 -2.91 -5.92
CA GLN A 45 1.10 -2.82 -7.21
C GLN A 45 2.46 -2.15 -7.06
N LEU A 46 2.53 -1.03 -6.34
CA LEU A 46 3.76 -0.26 -6.16
C LEU A 46 4.75 -0.94 -5.21
N TRP A 47 4.28 -1.71 -4.24
CA TRP A 47 5.13 -2.49 -3.33
C TRP A 47 5.97 -3.54 -4.06
N ASN A 48 5.36 -4.19 -5.06
CA ASN A 48 5.96 -5.26 -5.87
C ASN A 48 6.68 -4.72 -7.12
N SER A 49 6.60 -3.42 -7.40
CA SER A 49 7.25 -2.81 -8.54
C SER A 49 8.75 -2.63 -8.29
N ASN A 50 9.57 -3.33 -9.09
CA ASN A 50 11.03 -3.18 -9.09
C ASN A 50 11.52 -1.80 -9.60
N ASN A 51 10.62 -0.93 -10.09
CA ASN A 51 10.98 0.44 -10.50
C ASN A 51 11.19 1.40 -9.32
N GLY A 52 10.92 0.95 -8.09
CA GLY A 52 11.40 1.65 -6.90
C GLY A 52 12.84 1.26 -6.67
N ASN A 53 13.76 2.16 -6.97
CA ASN A 53 15.18 2.10 -6.62
C ASN A 53 15.35 2.00 -5.09
N PHE A 54 14.97 0.86 -4.48
CA PHE A 54 15.25 0.52 -3.08
C PHE A 54 16.63 -0.14 -2.94
N ASP A 55 17.42 -0.16 -4.03
CA ASP A 55 18.84 -0.44 -4.02
C ASP A 55 19.60 0.76 -3.46
N ASN A 56 19.76 0.79 -2.14
CA ASN A 56 21.08 1.00 -1.51
C ASN A 56 20.98 0.76 0.01
N GLY A 57 21.11 -0.50 0.42
CA GLY A 57 21.13 -0.91 1.83
C GLY A 57 19.75 -1.14 2.42
N SER A 58 19.59 -2.23 3.16
CA SER A 58 18.42 -2.67 3.93
C SER A 58 17.46 -1.56 4.36
N VAL A 59 16.58 -1.11 3.47
CA VAL A 59 15.48 -0.20 3.83
C VAL A 59 14.53 -1.04 4.67
N ASP A 60 14.39 -0.70 5.94
CA ASP A 60 13.50 -1.43 6.83
C ASP A 60 12.05 -1.34 6.32
N THR A 61 11.24 -2.34 6.66
CA THR A 61 9.88 -2.47 6.14
C THR A 61 9.00 -1.26 6.46
N LEU A 62 9.23 -0.55 7.58
CA LEU A 62 8.45 0.65 7.93
C LEU A 62 8.80 1.82 7.03
N THR A 63 10.08 2.01 6.70
CA THR A 63 10.51 3.06 5.76
C THR A 63 9.98 2.77 4.35
N LYS A 64 9.99 1.50 3.92
CA LYS A 64 9.40 1.11 2.63
C LYS A 64 7.89 1.45 2.55
N VAL A 65 7.14 1.27 3.64
CA VAL A 65 5.71 1.66 3.69
C VAL A 65 5.51 3.14 3.36
N ASP A 66 6.35 4.03 3.91
CA ASP A 66 6.25 5.47 3.60
C ASP A 66 6.52 5.74 2.12
N SER A 67 7.61 5.20 1.59
CA SER A 67 8.00 5.44 0.19
C SER A 67 6.96 4.92 -0.79
N VAL A 68 6.37 3.75 -0.52
CA VAL A 68 5.30 3.20 -1.35
C VAL A 68 4.05 4.07 -1.25
N TYR A 69 3.67 4.52 -0.05
CA TYR A 69 2.50 5.37 0.12
C TYR A 69 2.66 6.74 -0.56
N GLN A 70 3.84 7.36 -0.55
CA GLN A 70 4.09 8.58 -1.32
C GLN A 70 3.82 8.36 -2.81
N ARG A 71 4.33 7.25 -3.37
CA ARG A 71 4.08 6.88 -4.77
C ARG A 71 2.61 6.56 -5.05
N VAL A 72 1.87 6.03 -4.08
CA VAL A 72 0.40 5.85 -4.18
C VAL A 72 -0.26 7.20 -4.39
N GLN A 73 0.08 8.20 -3.56
CA GLN A 73 -0.51 9.53 -3.66
C GLN A 73 -0.15 10.23 -4.98
N GLU A 74 1.10 10.12 -5.42
CA GLU A 74 1.54 10.61 -6.74
C GLU A 74 0.78 9.94 -7.89
N THR A 75 0.70 8.60 -7.88
CA THR A 75 -0.02 7.82 -8.91
C THR A 75 -1.51 8.16 -8.92
N LYS A 76 -2.12 8.28 -7.74
CA LYS A 76 -3.51 8.68 -7.58
C LYS A 76 -3.76 10.05 -8.19
N LYS A 77 -2.90 11.03 -7.90
CA LYS A 77 -2.98 12.38 -8.48
C LYS A 77 -2.74 12.40 -9.99
N THR A 78 -1.86 11.57 -10.53
CA THR A 78 -1.57 11.58 -11.98
C THR A 78 -2.65 10.88 -12.79
N LEU A 79 -3.22 9.79 -12.27
CA LEU A 79 -4.11 8.92 -13.04
C LEU A 79 -5.60 9.09 -12.70
N PHE A 80 -5.93 9.65 -11.53
CA PHE A 80 -7.30 9.66 -11.00
C PHE A 80 -7.74 11.03 -10.45
N ASN A 81 -6.96 12.10 -10.64
CA ASN A 81 -7.45 13.45 -10.43
C ASN A 81 -8.00 13.99 -11.76
N ASP A 82 -9.27 14.37 -11.78
CA ASP A 82 -9.99 14.88 -12.97
C ASP A 82 -9.54 16.30 -13.42
N GLU A 83 -8.57 16.93 -12.75
CA GLU A 83 -8.06 18.28 -13.08
C GLU A 83 -7.02 18.31 -14.24
N VAL A 84 -6.78 17.20 -14.93
CA VAL A 84 -5.93 17.19 -16.15
C VAL A 84 -6.73 17.40 -17.44
N ALA A 85 -8.00 17.78 -17.32
CA ALA A 85 -8.87 18.14 -18.43
C ALA A 85 -8.90 19.68 -18.62
N GLU A 86 -7.84 20.24 -19.21
CA GLU A 86 -7.90 21.49 -19.98
C GLU A 86 -7.03 21.39 -21.24
#